data_AF-A0A3C0JB90-F1
#
_entry.id   AF-A0A3C0JB90-F1
#
_cell.length_a   1.000
_cell.length_b   1.000
_cell.length_c   1.000
_cell.angle_alpha   90.00
_cell.angle_beta   90.00
_cell.angle_gamma   90.00
#
_symmetry.space_group_name_H-M   'P 1'
#
loop_
_entity.id
_entity.type
_entity.pdbx_description
1 polymer ?
#
loop_
_entity_poly.entity_id
_entity_poly.type
_entity_poly.pdbx_seq_one_letter_code
_entity_poly.pdbx_strand_id
1 'polypeptide(L)'
;MPVLERVLAGYNAAVPFFMQVKPPSADGLPRGFAWLAVGKTELFGDIGSRYLVTRQGFDLLAALRALDAGAPSPYAPEQRAWLAEQVRQGDARFRVYASSVSFTSLVLDLSDPTLGAPEPMRRAFYLNVDQWDGFPRERRRLLDEVFAPAGGTIVLSGDIHSGFATQHGASVVEFTAPAISSETLSAMLAHNSGGSPERAEAGRRLADHLEAVVSAGNPALRYAQTRRHGVGVLRIDGEHATAEFMELPAELCAQCLYEQPGQVRAQLQVRRFALDRADMQLRDG
;
A
#
# COMPACT_ATOMS: atom_id res chain seq x y z
N MET A 1 -15.77 7.90 25.83
CA MET A 1 -14.81 6.78 25.96
C MET A 1 -15.52 5.46 25.66
N PRO A 2 -15.71 5.09 24.39
CA PRO A 2 -16.70 4.05 24.03
C PRO A 2 -16.40 2.67 24.64
N VAL A 3 -15.12 2.29 24.70
CA VAL A 3 -14.69 0.99 25.25
C VAL A 3 -14.82 0.96 26.78
N LEU A 4 -14.36 2.01 27.47
CA LEU A 4 -14.49 2.09 28.92
C LEU A 4 -15.96 2.16 29.34
N GLU A 5 -16.78 2.92 28.62
CA GLU A 5 -18.23 2.98 28.86
C GLU A 5 -18.89 1.61 28.70
N ARG A 6 -18.53 0.85 27.67
CA ARG A 6 -19.06 -0.51 27.47
C ARG A 6 -18.59 -1.49 28.55
N VAL A 7 -17.33 -1.41 28.98
CA VAL A 7 -16.79 -2.24 30.08
C VAL A 7 -17.47 -1.88 31.41
N LEU A 8 -17.57 -0.59 31.72
CA LEU A 8 -18.24 -0.11 32.93
C LEU A 8 -19.73 -0.46 32.92
N ALA A 9 -20.41 -0.40 31.76
CA ALA A 9 -21.80 -0.82 31.65
C ALA A 9 -21.97 -2.32 31.97
N GLY A 10 -21.09 -3.19 31.45
CA GLY A 10 -21.11 -4.61 31.76
C GLY A 10 -20.85 -4.90 33.25
N TYR A 11 -19.85 -4.25 33.83
CA TYR A 11 -19.56 -4.36 35.26
C TYR A 11 -20.72 -3.85 36.13
N ASN A 12 -21.22 -2.64 35.86
CA ASN A 12 -22.29 -2.00 36.63
C ASN A 12 -23.61 -2.78 36.59
N ALA A 13 -23.86 -3.53 35.51
CA ALA A 13 -25.00 -4.43 35.39
C ALA A 13 -24.86 -5.69 36.27
N ALA A 14 -23.64 -6.08 36.63
CA ALA A 14 -23.34 -7.29 37.41
C ALA A 14 -23.19 -7.03 38.92
N VAL A 15 -23.23 -5.77 39.38
CA VAL A 15 -23.00 -5.40 40.78
C VAL A 15 -24.14 -4.55 41.36
N PRO A 16 -24.38 -4.61 42.69
CA PRO A 16 -25.32 -3.72 43.36
C PRO A 16 -25.00 -2.24 43.12
N PHE A 17 -26.01 -1.37 43.22
CA PHE A 17 -25.87 0.07 42.89
C PHE A 17 -24.73 0.78 43.65
N PHE A 18 -24.43 0.35 44.87
CA PHE A 18 -23.37 0.94 45.69
C PHE A 18 -21.94 0.51 45.29
N MET A 19 -21.80 -0.48 44.43
CA MET A 19 -20.53 -0.89 43.82
C MET A 19 -20.35 -0.34 42.39
N GLN A 20 -21.37 0.34 41.84
CA GLN A 20 -21.30 0.86 40.48
C GLN A 20 -20.26 1.98 40.37
N VAL A 21 -19.48 1.93 39.29
CA VAL A 21 -18.43 2.90 38.99
C VAL A 21 -18.90 3.83 37.88
N LYS A 22 -18.86 5.13 38.14
CA LYS A 22 -19.09 6.14 37.10
C LYS A 22 -17.85 6.26 36.22
N PRO A 23 -18.00 6.55 34.92
CA PRO A 23 -16.86 6.93 34.09
C PRO A 23 -16.13 8.11 34.74
N PRO A 24 -14.79 8.10 34.79
CA PRO A 24 -14.03 9.27 35.24
C PRO A 24 -14.35 10.47 34.33
N SER A 25 -14.32 11.68 34.88
CA SER A 25 -14.42 12.88 34.04
C SER A 25 -13.22 12.91 33.08
N ALA A 26 -13.50 13.23 31.83
CA ALA A 26 -12.46 13.48 30.83
C ALA A 26 -12.02 14.96 30.80
N ASP A 27 -12.58 15.81 31.67
CA ASP A 27 -12.27 17.23 31.74
C ASP A 27 -10.81 17.44 32.14
N GLY A 28 -10.11 18.29 31.37
CA GLY A 28 -8.69 18.58 31.60
C GLY A 28 -7.73 17.44 31.23
N LEU A 29 -8.21 16.26 30.84
CA LEU A 29 -7.34 15.17 30.38
C LEU A 29 -6.90 15.41 28.94
N PRO A 30 -5.64 15.08 28.59
CA PRO A 30 -5.19 15.05 27.21
C PRO A 30 -6.06 14.11 26.38
N ARG A 31 -6.58 14.60 25.26
CA ARG A 31 -7.29 13.76 24.29
C ARG A 31 -6.25 13.05 23.42
N GLY A 32 -6.41 11.75 23.25
CA GLY A 32 -5.49 10.94 22.47
C GLY A 32 -6.22 9.91 21.61
N PHE A 33 -5.59 9.51 20.51
CA PHE A 33 -6.05 8.41 19.67
C PHE A 33 -5.43 7.11 20.18
N ALA A 34 -6.25 6.13 20.55
CA ALA A 34 -5.74 4.88 21.11
C ALA A 34 -4.95 4.09 20.05
N TRP A 35 -3.80 3.51 20.44
CA TRP A 35 -3.01 2.64 19.56
C TRP A 35 -3.82 1.44 19.04
N LEU A 36 -4.71 0.90 19.87
CA LEU A 36 -5.66 -0.14 19.49
C LEU A 36 -6.62 0.31 18.38
N ALA A 37 -6.92 1.60 18.27
CA ALA A 37 -7.83 2.12 17.26
C ALA A 37 -7.21 2.09 15.85
N VAL A 38 -5.90 1.95 15.70
CA VAL A 38 -5.25 1.62 14.41
C VAL A 38 -5.03 0.11 14.23
N GLY A 39 -5.62 -0.74 15.06
CA GLY A 39 -5.52 -2.20 14.96
C GLY A 39 -4.31 -2.83 15.63
N LYS A 40 -3.57 -2.06 16.44
CA LYS A 40 -2.33 -2.52 17.05
C LYS A 40 -2.53 -2.95 18.50
N THR A 41 -2.17 -4.18 18.81
CA THR A 41 -2.42 -4.81 20.11
C THR A 41 -1.16 -4.94 20.98
N GLU A 42 0.02 -4.77 20.37
CA GLU A 42 1.33 -4.94 21.03
C GLU A 42 2.22 -3.74 20.69
N LEU A 43 3.17 -3.46 21.57
CA LEU A 43 4.26 -2.50 21.33
C LEU A 43 5.45 -3.27 20.74
N PHE A 44 6.09 -2.73 19.71
CA PHE A 44 7.29 -3.31 19.08
C PHE A 44 7.10 -4.74 18.51
N GLY A 45 5.89 -5.09 18.09
CA GLY A 45 5.64 -6.36 17.41
C GLY A 45 6.40 -6.50 16.09
N ASP A 46 6.62 -7.74 15.68
CA ASP A 46 7.22 -8.23 14.42
C ASP A 46 6.47 -7.77 13.16
N ILE A 47 5.15 -7.57 13.24
CA ILE A 47 4.34 -6.92 12.19
C ILE A 47 4.58 -5.38 12.14
N GLY A 48 5.43 -4.85 13.02
CA GLY A 48 5.91 -3.46 13.03
C GLY A 48 4.83 -2.43 13.33
N SER A 49 5.21 -1.15 13.42
CA SER A 49 4.26 -0.03 13.54
C SER A 49 3.55 0.28 12.21
N ARG A 50 4.12 -0.15 11.08
CA ARG A 50 3.74 0.26 9.72
C ARG A 50 2.85 -0.72 8.94
N TYR A 51 2.83 -2.01 9.27
CA TYR A 51 2.03 -2.98 8.50
C TYR A 51 0.65 -3.24 9.12
N LEU A 52 -0.33 -3.70 8.34
CA LEU A 52 -1.64 -4.16 8.84
C LEU A 52 -2.31 -3.20 9.86
N VAL A 53 -2.37 -1.91 9.53
CA VAL A 53 -3.15 -0.95 10.32
C VAL A 53 -4.59 -0.93 9.82
N THR A 54 -5.56 -0.81 10.72
CA THR A 54 -6.97 -0.71 10.29
C THR A 54 -7.16 0.56 9.48
N ARG A 55 -7.69 0.44 8.25
CA ARG A 55 -7.87 1.57 7.34
C ARG A 55 -8.67 2.70 7.97
N GLN A 56 -9.84 2.40 8.51
CA GLN A 56 -10.71 3.39 9.16
C GLN A 56 -10.02 4.12 10.32
N GLY A 57 -9.31 3.38 11.16
CA GLY A 57 -8.58 3.95 12.28
C GLY A 57 -7.43 4.85 11.85
N PHE A 58 -6.67 4.42 10.85
CA PHE A 58 -5.54 5.20 10.32
C PHE A 58 -6.01 6.45 9.56
N ASP A 59 -7.09 6.37 8.78
CA ASP A 59 -7.70 7.52 8.11
C ASP A 59 -8.15 8.58 9.12
N LEU A 60 -8.78 8.16 10.22
CA LEU A 60 -9.16 9.07 11.30
C LEU A 60 -7.93 9.69 11.97
N LEU A 61 -6.88 8.91 12.25
CA LEU A 61 -5.62 9.44 12.78
C LEU A 61 -4.99 10.49 11.85
N ALA A 62 -4.92 10.20 10.55
CA ALA A 62 -4.38 11.10 9.54
C ALA A 62 -5.22 12.39 9.42
N ALA A 63 -6.55 12.29 9.53
CA ALA A 63 -7.44 13.44 9.54
C ALA A 63 -7.24 14.31 10.79
N LEU A 64 -7.12 13.71 11.98
CA LEU A 64 -6.88 14.45 13.23
C LEU A 64 -5.52 15.17 13.20
N ARG A 65 -4.45 14.47 12.79
CA ARG A 65 -3.13 15.10 12.63
C ARG A 65 -3.15 16.27 11.66
N ALA A 66 -3.94 16.16 10.59
CA ALA A 66 -4.09 17.25 9.63
C ALA A 66 -4.81 18.47 10.21
N LEU A 67 -5.73 18.29 11.16
CA LEU A 67 -6.39 19.40 11.85
C LEU A 67 -5.45 20.09 12.84
N ASP A 68 -4.59 19.33 13.51
CA ASP A 68 -3.70 19.86 14.55
C ASP A 68 -2.49 20.61 13.98
N ALA A 69 -1.84 20.05 12.95
CA ALA A 69 -0.56 20.54 12.45
C ALA A 69 -0.48 20.66 10.92
N GLY A 70 -1.59 20.47 10.21
CA GLY A 70 -1.61 20.37 8.75
C GLY A 70 -1.29 18.95 8.26
N ALA A 71 -1.65 18.67 6.99
CA ALA A 71 -1.46 17.35 6.41
C ALA A 71 0.03 16.97 6.39
N PRO A 72 0.42 15.82 6.97
CA PRO A 72 1.80 15.38 6.93
C PRO A 72 2.22 15.07 5.49
N SER A 73 3.48 15.32 5.19
CA SER A 73 4.11 15.06 3.89
C SER A 73 5.54 14.58 4.13
N PRO A 74 6.02 13.56 3.40
CA PRO A 74 7.43 13.17 3.45
C PRO A 74 8.33 14.24 2.81
N TYR A 75 7.76 15.12 1.98
CA TYR A 75 8.46 16.24 1.36
C TYR A 75 8.39 17.50 2.19
N ALA A 76 9.56 18.16 2.31
CA ALA A 76 9.66 19.52 2.82
C ALA A 76 8.88 20.50 1.91
N PRO A 77 8.41 21.64 2.44
CA PRO A 77 7.65 22.63 1.68
C PRO A 77 8.32 23.06 0.36
N GLU A 78 9.64 23.24 0.37
CA GLU A 78 10.44 23.65 -0.77
C GLU A 78 10.43 22.58 -1.87
N GLN A 79 10.56 21.30 -1.49
CA GLN A 79 10.51 20.18 -2.43
C GLN A 79 9.11 20.02 -3.03
N ARG A 80 8.05 20.23 -2.24
CA ARG A 80 6.67 20.22 -2.76
C ARG A 80 6.43 21.32 -3.79
N ALA A 81 6.88 22.54 -3.49
CA ALA A 81 6.74 23.68 -4.39
C ALA A 81 7.54 23.48 -5.67
N TRP A 82 8.79 23.03 -5.55
CA TRP A 82 9.65 22.70 -6.68
C TRP A 82 9.02 21.62 -7.56
N LEU A 83 8.55 20.50 -6.99
CA LEU A 83 7.95 19.41 -7.75
C LEU A 83 6.69 19.89 -8.50
N ALA A 84 5.82 20.62 -7.81
CA ALA A 84 4.60 21.16 -8.42
C ALA A 84 4.91 22.11 -9.57
N GLU A 85 6.00 22.88 -9.48
CA GLU A 85 6.46 23.76 -10.55
C GLU A 85 7.07 22.98 -11.72
N GLN A 86 8.00 22.06 -11.45
CA GLN A 86 8.68 21.27 -12.49
C GLN A 86 7.70 20.42 -13.31
N VAL A 87 6.70 19.82 -12.66
CA VAL A 87 5.68 19.02 -13.35
C VAL A 87 4.83 19.88 -14.29
N ARG A 88 4.58 21.15 -13.96
CA ARG A 88 3.79 22.08 -14.79
C ARG A 88 4.61 22.75 -15.89
N GLN A 89 5.93 22.80 -15.76
CA GLN A 89 6.80 23.44 -16.74
C GLN A 89 6.98 22.59 -18.01
N GLY A 90 7.13 23.27 -19.15
CA GLY A 90 7.42 22.67 -20.45
C GLY A 90 6.22 22.06 -21.19
N ASP A 91 6.47 21.63 -22.41
CA ASP A 91 5.50 21.05 -23.36
C ASP A 91 5.66 19.51 -23.52
N ALA A 92 6.33 18.87 -22.55
CA ALA A 92 6.56 17.43 -22.57
C ALA A 92 5.23 16.66 -22.70
N ARG A 93 5.21 15.69 -23.63
CA ARG A 93 4.06 14.81 -23.84
C ARG A 93 3.90 13.84 -22.68
N PHE A 94 4.99 13.22 -22.26
CA PHE A 94 5.04 12.35 -21.09
C PHE A 94 5.91 12.96 -20.00
N ARG A 95 5.47 12.86 -18.74
CA ARG A 95 6.19 13.32 -17.56
C ARG A 95 6.48 12.11 -16.69
N VAL A 96 7.76 11.74 -16.58
CA VAL A 96 8.16 10.59 -15.75
C VAL A 96 8.57 11.09 -14.36
N TYR A 97 7.89 10.59 -13.34
CA TYR A 97 8.19 10.90 -11.95
C TYR A 97 8.61 9.62 -11.22
N ALA A 98 9.82 9.60 -10.66
CA ALA A 98 10.33 8.46 -9.90
C ALA A 98 10.12 8.69 -8.41
N SER A 99 9.44 7.75 -7.76
CA SER A 99 9.24 7.71 -6.31
C SER A 99 9.90 6.48 -5.73
N SER A 100 10.54 6.59 -4.56
CA SER A 100 11.14 5.42 -3.90
C SER A 100 10.09 4.38 -3.47
N VAL A 101 8.88 4.83 -3.14
CA VAL A 101 7.78 3.99 -2.65
C VAL A 101 6.56 4.11 -3.56
N SER A 102 5.71 3.07 -3.56
CA SER A 102 4.57 2.98 -4.45
C SER A 102 3.41 3.92 -4.06
N PHE A 103 2.80 4.55 -5.05
CA PHE A 103 1.50 5.22 -4.93
C PHE A 103 0.36 4.21 -4.95
N THR A 104 0.58 2.97 -5.37
CA THR A 104 -0.45 1.94 -5.42
C THR A 104 -0.88 1.60 -4.00
N SER A 105 -2.15 1.87 -3.69
CA SER A 105 -2.70 1.62 -2.36
C SER A 105 -2.84 0.12 -2.15
N LEU A 106 -2.37 -0.39 -1.02
CA LEU A 106 -2.40 -1.81 -0.66
C LEU A 106 -3.47 -2.05 0.41
N VAL A 107 -4.72 -1.85 0.01
CA VAL A 107 -5.87 -2.13 0.88
C VAL A 107 -6.14 -3.62 0.87
N LEU A 108 -6.12 -4.22 2.06
CA LEU A 108 -6.59 -5.58 2.29
C LEU A 108 -8.00 -5.50 2.86
N ASP A 109 -9.01 -5.61 2.00
CA ASP A 109 -10.39 -5.71 2.46
C ASP A 109 -10.72 -7.16 2.81
N LEU A 110 -10.67 -7.46 4.12
CA LEU A 110 -10.97 -8.78 4.66
C LEU A 110 -12.41 -8.88 5.18
N SER A 111 -13.26 -7.91 4.86
CA SER A 111 -14.64 -7.88 5.34
C SER A 111 -15.53 -8.96 4.69
N ASP A 112 -15.15 -9.44 3.50
CA ASP A 112 -15.84 -10.53 2.82
C ASP A 112 -15.73 -11.84 3.63
N PRO A 113 -16.87 -12.39 4.12
CA PRO A 113 -16.86 -13.64 4.87
C PRO A 113 -16.32 -14.84 4.08
N THR A 114 -16.36 -14.81 2.75
CA THR A 114 -15.85 -15.89 1.88
C THR A 114 -14.33 -16.06 1.98
N LEU A 115 -13.61 -15.02 2.41
CA LEU A 115 -12.16 -15.06 2.69
C LEU A 115 -11.82 -15.83 3.97
N GLY A 116 -12.82 -16.22 4.77
CA GLY A 116 -12.61 -17.00 5.99
C GLY A 116 -11.75 -16.26 7.03
N ALA A 117 -11.78 -14.93 7.04
CA ALA A 117 -11.08 -14.13 8.03
C ALA A 117 -11.77 -14.26 9.42
N PRO A 118 -10.99 -14.37 10.52
CA PRO A 118 -11.54 -14.30 11.88
C PRO A 118 -12.35 -13.03 12.08
N GLU A 119 -13.42 -13.06 12.88
CA GLU A 119 -14.31 -11.91 13.11
C GLU A 119 -13.56 -10.61 13.48
N PRO A 120 -12.52 -10.60 14.35
CA PRO A 120 -11.74 -9.40 14.63
C PRO A 120 -11.01 -8.82 13.42
N MET A 121 -10.73 -9.64 12.40
CA MET A 121 -10.05 -9.25 11.16
C MET A 121 -11.01 -8.94 10.01
N ARG A 122 -12.34 -9.07 10.17
CA ARG A 122 -13.31 -8.78 9.10
C ARG A 122 -13.51 -7.29 8.87
N ARG A 123 -12.49 -6.63 8.34
CA ARG A 123 -12.42 -5.19 8.06
C ARG A 123 -11.32 -4.89 7.05
N ALA A 124 -11.27 -3.65 6.57
CA ALA A 124 -10.20 -3.19 5.71
C ALA A 124 -8.95 -2.77 6.50
N PHE A 125 -7.78 -3.16 5.99
CA PHE A 125 -6.46 -2.77 6.48
C PHE A 125 -5.66 -2.09 5.38
N TYR A 126 -4.79 -1.15 5.76
CA TYR A 126 -3.64 -0.84 4.92
C TYR A 126 -2.56 -1.88 5.23
N LEU A 127 -2.07 -2.56 4.18
CA LEU A 127 -0.98 -3.50 4.32
C LEU A 127 0.28 -2.77 4.79
N ASN A 128 0.63 -1.62 4.22
CA ASN A 128 1.85 -0.87 4.55
C ASN A 128 1.61 0.65 4.52
N VAL A 129 1.72 1.32 5.66
CA VAL A 129 1.63 2.80 5.76
C VAL A 129 2.98 3.51 5.78
N ASP A 130 4.06 2.81 5.42
CA ASP A 130 5.37 3.43 5.13
C ASP A 130 5.51 3.80 3.64
N GLN A 131 4.45 3.55 2.86
CA GLN A 131 4.30 4.06 1.50
C GLN A 131 3.32 5.25 1.48
N TRP A 132 2.82 5.59 0.29
CA TRP A 132 1.89 6.70 0.13
C TRP A 132 0.52 6.51 0.83
N ASP A 133 0.16 5.28 1.23
CA ASP A 133 -0.96 5.02 2.13
C ASP A 133 -0.79 5.68 3.52
N GLY A 134 0.46 5.93 3.95
CA GLY A 134 0.78 6.68 5.17
C GLY A 134 0.53 8.18 5.08
N PHE A 135 0.41 8.72 3.88
CA PHE A 135 0.26 10.14 3.59
C PHE A 135 -0.96 10.41 2.70
N PRO A 136 -2.18 9.98 3.10
CA PRO A 136 -3.32 9.90 2.18
C PRO A 136 -3.73 11.26 1.59
N ARG A 137 -3.54 12.36 2.34
CA ARG A 137 -3.81 13.72 1.85
C ARG A 137 -2.77 14.20 0.85
N GLU A 138 -1.49 14.01 1.13
CA GLU A 138 -0.41 14.40 0.21
C GLU A 138 -0.40 13.52 -1.05
N ARG A 139 -0.65 12.21 -0.90
CA ARG A 139 -0.85 11.29 -2.02
C ARG A 139 -1.94 11.80 -2.96
N ARG A 140 -3.11 12.16 -2.41
CA ARG A 140 -4.22 12.73 -3.18
C ARG A 140 -3.83 14.05 -3.86
N ARG A 141 -3.19 14.96 -3.10
CA ARG A 141 -2.72 16.24 -3.65
C ARG A 141 -1.80 16.04 -4.85
N LEU A 142 -0.83 15.14 -4.75
CA LEU A 142 0.09 14.87 -5.86
C LEU A 142 -0.62 14.26 -7.07
N LEU A 143 -1.46 13.24 -6.86
CA LEU A 143 -2.19 12.60 -7.96
C LEU A 143 -3.17 13.57 -8.64
N ASP A 144 -4.00 14.27 -7.86
CA ASP A 144 -5.16 15.00 -8.38
C ASP A 144 -4.85 16.47 -8.71
N GLU A 145 -3.96 17.11 -7.96
CA GLU A 145 -3.70 18.56 -8.08
C GLU A 145 -2.37 18.86 -8.78
N VAL A 146 -1.44 17.90 -8.84
CA VAL A 146 -0.12 18.09 -9.46
C VAL A 146 0.03 17.30 -10.75
N PHE A 147 -0.18 15.99 -10.70
CA PHE A 147 0.05 15.09 -11.84
C PHE A 147 -1.10 15.12 -12.84
N ALA A 148 -2.34 14.97 -12.39
CA ALA A 148 -3.49 14.94 -13.28
C ALA A 148 -3.64 16.21 -14.15
N PRO A 149 -3.49 17.44 -13.60
CA PRO A 149 -3.59 18.67 -14.40
C PRO A 149 -2.44 18.86 -15.40
N ALA A 150 -1.26 18.32 -15.08
CA ALA A 150 -0.12 18.37 -15.99
C ALA A 150 -0.28 17.40 -17.17
N GLY A 151 -0.94 16.27 -16.92
CA GLY A 151 -1.26 15.26 -17.92
C GLY A 151 -0.05 14.48 -18.43
N GLY A 152 -0.30 13.24 -18.87
CA GLY A 152 0.74 12.37 -19.41
C GLY A 152 1.73 11.88 -18.34
N THR A 153 1.33 11.81 -17.06
CA THR A 153 2.25 11.46 -15.98
C THR A 153 2.38 9.94 -15.86
N ILE A 154 3.63 9.47 -15.85
CA ILE A 154 4.02 8.09 -15.57
C ILE A 154 4.84 8.09 -14.28
N VAL A 155 4.30 7.47 -13.24
CA VAL A 155 5.00 7.24 -11.98
C VAL A 155 5.79 5.94 -12.06
N LEU A 156 7.07 5.99 -11.70
CA LEU A 156 7.91 4.80 -11.51
C LEU A 156 8.18 4.63 -10.01
N SER A 157 8.00 3.43 -9.49
CA SER A 157 8.19 3.16 -8.07
C SER A 157 8.75 1.76 -7.78
N GLY A 158 9.07 1.51 -6.51
CA GLY A 158 9.64 0.23 -6.05
C GLY A 158 9.39 0.03 -4.55
N ASP A 159 10.44 -0.42 -3.85
CA ASP A 159 10.50 -0.70 -2.39
C ASP A 159 9.62 -1.87 -1.90
N ILE A 160 8.41 -2.05 -2.43
CA ILE A 160 7.44 -3.04 -1.92
C ILE A 160 7.70 -4.49 -2.35
N HIS A 161 8.74 -4.73 -3.15
CA HIS A 161 9.11 -6.06 -3.65
C HIS A 161 7.95 -6.78 -4.39
N SER A 162 7.21 -6.03 -5.21
CA SER A 162 6.11 -6.53 -6.04
C SER A 162 5.99 -5.72 -7.33
N GLY A 163 5.52 -6.36 -8.39
CA GLY A 163 5.19 -5.72 -9.66
C GLY A 163 3.73 -5.22 -9.67
N PHE A 164 3.53 -3.91 -9.85
CA PHE A 164 2.19 -3.32 -9.98
C PHE A 164 2.09 -2.43 -11.22
N ALA A 165 0.94 -2.49 -11.89
CA ALA A 165 0.58 -1.52 -12.92
C ALA A 165 -0.79 -0.91 -12.55
N THR A 166 -0.83 0.40 -12.31
CA THR A 166 -1.99 1.08 -11.71
C THR A 166 -2.43 2.29 -12.53
N GLN A 167 -3.72 2.37 -12.83
CA GLN A 167 -4.35 3.52 -13.46
C GLN A 167 -4.94 4.45 -12.39
N HIS A 168 -4.13 5.37 -11.85
CA HIS A 168 -4.57 6.27 -10.77
C HIS A 168 -5.68 7.24 -11.19
N GLY A 169 -5.70 7.65 -12.46
CA GLY A 169 -6.71 8.54 -13.00
C GLY A 169 -6.65 8.61 -14.53
N ALA A 170 -7.37 9.55 -15.14
CA ALA A 170 -7.44 9.64 -16.61
C ALA A 170 -6.09 9.91 -17.30
N SER A 171 -5.15 10.55 -16.61
CA SER A 171 -3.87 11.01 -17.18
C SER A 171 -2.64 10.64 -16.35
N VAL A 172 -2.81 9.79 -15.34
CA VAL A 172 -1.76 9.38 -14.39
C VAL A 172 -1.76 7.87 -14.24
N VAL A 173 -0.63 7.26 -14.55
CA VAL A 173 -0.38 5.82 -14.42
C VAL A 173 0.86 5.57 -13.59
N GLU A 174 0.96 4.40 -12.98
CA GLU A 174 2.13 3.98 -12.21
C GLU A 174 2.58 2.58 -12.60
N PHE A 175 3.91 2.40 -12.68
CA PHE A 175 4.57 1.10 -12.74
C PHE A 175 5.49 0.93 -11.54
N THR A 176 5.12 0.05 -10.62
CA THR A 176 5.96 -0.38 -9.50
C THR A 176 6.75 -1.60 -9.92
N ALA A 177 8.08 -1.51 -9.92
CA ALA A 177 8.95 -2.62 -10.32
C ALA A 177 9.13 -3.65 -9.18
N PRO A 178 9.17 -4.95 -9.50
CA PRO A 178 9.45 -6.01 -8.53
C PRO A 178 10.90 -5.93 -8.00
N ALA A 179 11.16 -6.59 -6.88
CA ALA A 179 12.52 -6.68 -6.33
C ALA A 179 13.38 -7.65 -7.14
N ILE A 180 14.66 -7.34 -7.33
CA ILE A 180 15.61 -8.25 -8.00
C ILE A 180 16.45 -9.07 -7.02
N SER A 181 16.84 -8.50 -5.88
CA SER A 181 17.82 -9.07 -4.96
C SER A 181 17.25 -9.41 -3.58
N SER A 182 16.07 -8.91 -3.27
CA SER A 182 15.42 -9.06 -1.97
C SER A 182 14.21 -9.97 -2.08
N GLU A 183 13.88 -10.66 -1.00
CA GLU A 183 12.73 -11.57 -0.92
C GLU A 183 11.43 -10.88 -1.39
N THR A 184 10.59 -11.60 -2.14
CA THR A 184 9.34 -11.07 -2.69
C THR A 184 8.33 -10.77 -1.58
N LEU A 185 7.38 -9.86 -1.82
CA LEU A 185 6.40 -9.46 -0.80
C LEU A 185 5.62 -10.65 -0.22
N SER A 186 5.18 -11.58 -1.07
CA SER A 186 4.43 -12.76 -0.61
C SER A 186 5.29 -13.70 0.22
N ALA A 187 6.56 -13.89 -0.16
CA ALA A 187 7.48 -14.70 0.63
C ALA A 187 7.79 -14.04 1.99
N MET A 188 8.03 -12.71 2.01
CA MET A 188 8.19 -11.96 3.25
C MET A 188 6.95 -12.03 4.15
N LEU A 189 5.74 -11.95 3.58
CA LEU A 189 4.50 -12.07 4.36
C LEU A 189 4.34 -13.47 4.96
N ALA A 190 4.63 -14.52 4.19
CA ALA A 190 4.62 -15.88 4.70
C ALA A 190 5.67 -16.09 5.80
N HIS A 191 6.88 -15.57 5.62
CA HIS A 191 7.98 -15.65 6.58
C HIS A 191 7.68 -14.91 7.90
N ASN A 192 7.17 -13.67 7.80
CA ASN A 192 6.90 -12.80 8.95
C ASN A 192 5.61 -13.13 9.70
N SER A 193 4.84 -14.12 9.24
CA SER A 193 3.63 -14.58 9.93
C SER A 193 3.93 -15.57 11.07
N GLY A 194 5.10 -15.44 11.71
CA GLY A 194 5.54 -16.27 12.81
C GLY A 194 4.64 -16.16 14.05
N GLY A 195 4.91 -17.02 15.05
CA GLY A 195 4.12 -17.12 16.27
C GLY A 195 3.37 -18.45 16.39
N SER A 196 2.07 -18.40 16.72
CA SER A 196 1.26 -19.62 16.84
C SER A 196 1.03 -20.30 15.48
N PRO A 197 0.80 -21.63 15.44
CA PRO A 197 0.52 -22.35 14.19
C PRO A 197 -0.63 -21.75 13.37
N GLU A 198 -1.66 -21.23 14.05
CA GLU A 198 -2.83 -20.60 13.43
C GLU A 198 -2.47 -19.26 12.76
N ARG A 199 -1.58 -18.46 13.37
CA ARG A 199 -1.09 -17.21 12.77
C ARG A 199 -0.26 -17.50 11.53
N ALA A 200 0.62 -18.50 11.61
CA ALA A 200 1.45 -18.93 10.48
C ALA A 200 0.61 -19.42 9.30
N GLU A 201 -0.46 -20.18 9.57
CA GLU A 201 -1.38 -20.64 8.53
C GLU A 201 -2.19 -19.49 7.91
N ALA A 202 -2.73 -18.59 8.74
CA ALA A 202 -3.44 -17.41 8.25
C ALA A 202 -2.54 -16.52 7.37
N GLY A 203 -1.28 -16.37 7.77
CA GLY A 203 -0.25 -15.66 7.03
C GLY A 203 0.08 -16.26 5.68
N ARG A 204 0.32 -17.59 5.64
CA ARG A 204 0.51 -18.32 4.37
C ARG A 204 -0.68 -18.17 3.45
N ARG A 205 -1.91 -18.34 3.97
CA ARG A 205 -3.14 -18.15 3.20
C ARG A 205 -3.26 -16.73 2.63
N LEU A 206 -2.93 -15.72 3.43
CA LEU A 206 -2.95 -14.33 2.95
C LEU A 206 -1.89 -14.10 1.87
N ALA A 207 -0.64 -14.55 2.09
CA ALA A 207 0.40 -14.51 1.07
C ALA A 207 -0.04 -15.23 -0.20
N ASP A 208 -0.79 -16.32 -0.06
CA ASP A 208 -1.20 -17.11 -1.20
C ASP A 208 -2.22 -16.44 -2.10
N HIS A 209 -3.10 -15.64 -1.49
CA HIS A 209 -4.17 -14.90 -2.14
C HIS A 209 -3.90 -13.40 -2.25
N LEU A 210 -2.67 -12.95 -1.97
CA LEU A 210 -2.35 -11.54 -1.80
C LEU A 210 -2.74 -10.70 -3.01
N GLU A 211 -2.38 -11.15 -4.22
CA GLU A 211 -2.69 -10.49 -5.49
C GLU A 211 -4.19 -10.27 -5.68
N ALA A 212 -5.01 -11.28 -5.36
CA ALA A 212 -6.47 -11.18 -5.45
C ALA A 212 -7.03 -10.19 -4.43
N VAL A 213 -6.53 -10.24 -3.19
CA VAL A 213 -7.00 -9.36 -2.11
C VAL A 213 -6.63 -7.90 -2.38
N VAL A 214 -5.38 -7.61 -2.80
CA VAL A 214 -4.97 -6.23 -3.13
C VAL A 214 -5.70 -5.70 -4.36
N SER A 215 -5.96 -6.55 -5.36
CA SER A 215 -6.72 -6.15 -6.55
C SER A 215 -8.17 -5.84 -6.20
N ALA A 216 -8.81 -6.62 -5.34
CA ALA A 216 -10.16 -6.36 -4.85
C ALA A 216 -10.24 -5.06 -4.03
N GLY A 217 -9.21 -4.78 -3.22
CA GLY A 217 -9.12 -3.56 -2.40
C GLY A 217 -8.78 -2.30 -3.19
N ASN A 218 -8.28 -2.43 -4.42
CA ASN A 218 -7.82 -1.31 -5.24
C ASN A 218 -8.31 -1.43 -6.71
N PRO A 219 -9.48 -0.85 -7.03
CA PRO A 219 -10.06 -0.87 -8.38
C PRO A 219 -9.21 -0.18 -9.47
N ALA A 220 -8.22 0.62 -9.09
CA ALA A 220 -7.29 1.26 -10.04
C ALA A 220 -6.16 0.32 -10.47
N LEU A 221 -5.91 -0.76 -9.71
CA LEU A 221 -4.90 -1.74 -10.04
C LEU A 221 -5.32 -2.53 -11.29
N ARG A 222 -4.40 -2.66 -12.25
CA ARG A 222 -4.60 -3.40 -13.51
C ARG A 222 -3.77 -4.67 -13.57
N TYR A 223 -2.67 -4.69 -12.83
CA TYR A 223 -1.80 -5.84 -12.71
C TYR A 223 -1.19 -5.92 -11.32
N ALA A 224 -1.16 -7.13 -10.76
CA ALA A 224 -0.52 -7.42 -9.49
C ALA A 224 0.32 -8.69 -9.58
N GLN A 225 1.57 -8.59 -9.14
CA GLN A 225 2.53 -9.69 -9.06
C GLN A 225 3.33 -9.53 -7.78
N THR A 226 3.31 -10.53 -6.90
CA THR A 226 3.88 -10.42 -5.55
C THR A 226 4.90 -11.49 -5.19
N ARG A 227 5.19 -12.38 -6.15
CA ARG A 227 5.94 -13.65 -5.95
C ARG A 227 7.19 -13.82 -6.82
N ARG A 228 7.43 -12.92 -7.77
CA ARG A 228 8.51 -13.04 -8.77
C ARG A 228 9.45 -11.86 -8.63
N HIS A 229 10.72 -12.11 -8.92
CA HIS A 229 11.68 -11.04 -9.07
C HIS A 229 11.61 -10.46 -10.46
N GLY A 230 12.19 -9.29 -10.67
CA GLY A 230 12.31 -8.79 -12.03
C GLY A 230 12.88 -7.39 -12.15
N VAL A 231 12.81 -6.88 -13.38
CA VAL A 231 13.13 -5.50 -13.73
C VAL A 231 12.03 -4.90 -14.59
N GLY A 232 11.84 -3.59 -14.49
CA GLY A 232 10.95 -2.81 -15.36
C GLY A 232 11.71 -2.10 -16.46
N VAL A 233 11.20 -2.14 -17.70
CA VAL A 233 11.73 -1.39 -18.83
C VAL A 233 10.63 -0.48 -19.38
N LEU A 234 10.85 0.84 -19.34
CA LEU A 234 9.97 1.84 -19.95
C LEU A 234 10.59 2.36 -21.24
N ARG A 235 9.82 2.35 -22.34
CA ARG A 235 10.19 2.97 -23.63
C ARG A 235 9.13 3.99 -24.02
N ILE A 236 9.57 5.15 -24.47
CA ILE A 236 8.69 6.26 -24.90
C ILE A 236 9.16 6.74 -26.27
N ASP A 237 8.26 6.82 -27.25
CA ASP A 237 8.57 7.24 -28.62
C ASP A 237 7.88 8.55 -29.06
N GLY A 238 7.32 9.29 -28.09
CA GLY A 238 6.70 10.60 -28.27
C GLY A 238 5.17 10.56 -28.22
N GLU A 239 4.55 9.60 -28.91
CA GLU A 239 3.10 9.36 -28.88
C GLU A 239 2.74 8.14 -28.03
N HIS A 240 3.63 7.15 -27.92
CA HIS A 240 3.38 5.94 -27.16
C HIS A 240 4.38 5.77 -26.04
N ALA A 241 3.93 5.12 -24.98
CA ALA A 241 4.80 4.57 -23.95
C ALA A 241 4.49 3.08 -23.78
N THR A 242 5.54 2.26 -23.67
CA THR A 242 5.44 0.83 -23.35
C THR A 242 6.24 0.53 -22.10
N ALA A 243 5.62 -0.20 -21.17
CA ALA A 243 6.28 -0.71 -19.97
C ALA A 243 6.31 -2.23 -20.02
N GLU A 244 7.46 -2.82 -19.74
CA GLU A 244 7.64 -4.26 -19.66
C GLU A 244 8.15 -4.65 -18.26
N PHE A 245 7.50 -5.61 -17.61
CA PHE A 245 8.06 -6.32 -16.47
C PHE A 245 8.68 -7.63 -16.94
N MET A 246 9.99 -7.75 -16.74
CA MET A 246 10.78 -8.94 -17.02
C MET A 246 10.92 -9.75 -15.73
N GLU A 247 10.14 -10.82 -15.60
CA GLU A 247 9.89 -11.49 -14.34
C GLU A 247 10.48 -12.91 -14.28
N LEU A 248 11.15 -13.22 -13.18
CA LEU A 248 11.82 -14.49 -12.94
C LEU A 248 11.33 -15.14 -11.64
N PRO A 249 11.24 -16.50 -11.58
CA PRO A 249 10.91 -17.21 -10.34
C PRO A 249 11.96 -16.97 -9.26
N ALA A 250 11.53 -16.96 -7.99
CA ALA A 250 12.40 -16.75 -6.84
C ALA A 250 13.54 -17.77 -6.75
N GLU A 251 13.21 -19.04 -6.99
CA GLU A 251 14.13 -20.17 -6.92
C GLU A 251 15.24 -20.08 -7.97
N LEU A 252 14.94 -19.46 -9.11
CA LEU A 252 15.91 -19.25 -10.18
C LEU A 252 16.89 -18.13 -9.83
N CYS A 253 16.40 -17.04 -9.24
CA CYS A 253 17.21 -15.90 -8.81
C CYS A 253 18.17 -16.24 -7.67
N ALA A 254 17.92 -17.32 -6.93
CA ALA A 254 18.81 -17.83 -5.89
C ALA A 254 20.03 -18.61 -6.45
N GLN A 255 20.13 -18.79 -7.77
CA GLN A 255 21.18 -19.58 -8.42
C GLN A 255 22.18 -18.70 -9.19
N CYS A 256 23.45 -19.13 -9.23
CA CYS A 256 24.45 -18.50 -10.09
C CYS A 256 24.35 -19.06 -11.52
N LEU A 257 23.79 -18.27 -12.44
CA LEU A 257 23.49 -18.70 -13.82
C LEU A 257 24.22 -17.88 -14.89
N TYR A 258 25.33 -17.21 -14.55
CA TYR A 258 26.06 -16.35 -15.49
C TYR A 258 26.48 -17.08 -16.78
N GLU A 259 26.95 -18.32 -16.65
CA GLU A 259 27.38 -19.16 -17.78
C GLU A 259 26.22 -19.93 -18.44
N GLN A 260 25.00 -19.77 -17.95
CA GLN A 260 23.82 -20.52 -18.41
C GLN A 260 22.63 -19.60 -18.74
N PRO A 261 22.82 -18.56 -19.58
CA PRO A 261 21.77 -17.58 -19.90
C PRO A 261 20.53 -18.21 -20.56
N GLY A 262 20.67 -19.39 -21.17
CA GLY A 262 19.54 -20.16 -21.70
C GLY A 262 18.54 -20.58 -20.62
N GLN A 263 19.00 -20.91 -19.40
CA GLN A 263 18.11 -21.26 -18.29
C GLN A 263 17.30 -20.06 -17.79
N VAL A 264 17.93 -18.88 -17.72
CA VAL A 264 17.25 -17.62 -17.38
C VAL A 264 16.19 -17.29 -18.43
N ARG A 265 16.57 -17.33 -19.71
CA ARG A 265 15.65 -17.02 -20.82
C ARG A 265 14.47 -17.97 -20.89
N ALA A 266 14.65 -19.25 -20.58
CA ALA A 266 13.59 -20.26 -20.61
C ALA A 266 12.48 -20.01 -19.56
N GLN A 267 12.80 -19.31 -18.47
CA GLN A 267 11.86 -19.05 -17.36
C GLN A 267 11.43 -17.58 -17.25
N LEU A 268 12.04 -16.70 -18.05
CA LEU A 268 11.68 -15.30 -18.14
C LEU A 268 10.24 -15.17 -18.66
N GLN A 269 9.41 -14.50 -17.87
CA GLN A 269 8.10 -14.02 -18.32
C GLN A 269 8.18 -12.52 -18.56
N VAL A 270 7.53 -12.07 -19.63
CA VAL A 270 7.45 -10.64 -19.95
C VAL A 270 6.00 -10.23 -19.90
N ARG A 271 5.66 -9.33 -18.99
CA ARG A 271 4.36 -8.66 -18.97
C ARG A 271 4.49 -7.30 -19.62
N ARG A 272 3.64 -7.00 -20.61
CA ARG A 272 3.70 -5.75 -21.37
C ARG A 272 2.47 -4.90 -21.12
N PHE A 273 2.70 -3.59 -21.06
CA PHE A 273 1.67 -2.57 -20.97
C PHE A 273 1.94 -1.49 -22.01
N ALA A 274 0.87 -1.01 -22.64
CA ALA A 274 0.93 0.06 -23.63
C ALA A 274 0.06 1.25 -23.20
N LEU A 275 0.52 2.44 -23.55
CA LEU A 275 -0.14 3.73 -23.33
C LEU A 275 -0.05 4.55 -24.61
N ASP A 276 -1.16 5.14 -24.99
CA ASP A 276 -1.21 6.19 -26.01
C ASP A 276 -1.31 7.54 -25.31
N ARG A 277 -0.55 8.53 -25.78
CA ARG A 277 -0.59 9.89 -25.23
C ARG A 277 -1.99 10.48 -25.31
N ALA A 278 -2.79 10.13 -26.31
CA ALA A 278 -4.12 10.69 -26.53
C ALA A 278 -5.07 10.45 -25.34
N ASP A 279 -4.98 9.29 -24.67
CA ASP A 279 -5.92 8.89 -23.62
C ASP A 279 -5.32 8.38 -22.32
N MET A 280 -4.00 8.10 -22.31
CA MET A 280 -3.25 7.62 -21.15
C MET A 280 -3.89 6.39 -20.48
N GLN A 281 -4.62 5.56 -21.23
CA GLN A 281 -5.23 4.33 -20.72
C GLN A 281 -4.25 3.16 -20.79
N LEU A 282 -4.06 2.51 -19.65
CA LEU A 282 -3.22 1.34 -19.50
C LEU A 282 -3.90 0.12 -20.13
N ARG A 283 -3.22 -0.45 -21.13
CA ARG A 283 -3.67 -1.60 -21.89
C ARG A 283 -2.65 -2.72 -21.81
N ASP A 284 -3.13 -3.95 -21.93
CA ASP A 284 -2.26 -5.09 -22.17
C ASP A 284 -1.67 -4.98 -23.59
N GLY A 285 -0.34 -5.12 -23.68
CA GLY A 285 0.41 -5.06 -24.94
C GLY A 285 1.02 -6.39 -25.35
#